data_AF-A0A2H6JSY2-F1
#
_entry.id   AF-A0A2H6JSY2-F1
#
_cell.length_a   1.000
_cell.length_b   1.000
_cell.length_c   1.000
_cell.angle_alpha   90.00
_cell.angle_beta   90.00
_cell.angle_gamma   90.00
#
_symmetry.space_group_name_H-M   'P 1'
#
loop_
_entity.id
_entity.type
_entity.pdbx_description
1 polymer ?
#
loop_
_entity_poly.entity_id
_entity_poly.type
_entity_poly.pdbx_seq_one_letter_code
_entity_poly.pdbx_strand_id
1 'polypeptide(L)'
;MGDDVTDDVWYPYFYVTGVPKGRSRAFKDPKGWLVYVTELKKGDKVKVTPSRFDFEFLDTSSRRFEVSYENGKRRGPFKSTRSYLLEELDDFEELWGVLWKGLARSQIKNVIELIETKREEWLPEKGNEVFQKFVHDVLHNANWKNGMPEIDKLEKAAVSGKLRDIVELHMDILKDGINNKKEGFE
;
A
#
# COMPACT_ATOMS: atom_id res chain seq x y z
N MET A 1 13.74 17.64 -16.90
CA MET A 1 13.76 16.32 -17.55
C MET A 1 14.44 15.34 -16.60
N GLY A 2 14.29 14.04 -16.82
CA GLY A 2 14.93 13.00 -16.00
C GLY A 2 16.45 12.85 -16.23
N ASP A 3 17.12 13.88 -16.77
CA ASP A 3 18.55 13.90 -17.08
C ASP A 3 19.36 14.73 -16.07
N ASP A 4 18.73 15.27 -15.03
CA ASP A 4 19.31 16.15 -13.99
C ASP A 4 20.07 17.39 -14.50
N VAL A 5 19.98 17.69 -15.80
CA VAL A 5 20.68 18.80 -16.46
C VAL A 5 19.67 19.78 -17.06
N THR A 6 18.61 19.26 -17.67
CA THR A 6 17.62 20.10 -18.35
C THR A 6 16.47 20.44 -17.42
N ASP A 7 16.23 21.73 -17.22
CA ASP A 7 15.08 22.23 -16.48
C ASP A 7 13.78 21.61 -17.01
N ASP A 8 13.00 21.00 -16.12
CA ASP A 8 11.72 20.39 -16.49
C ASP A 8 10.60 21.42 -16.62
N VAL A 9 10.52 22.09 -17.74
CA VAL A 9 9.45 23.08 -17.97
C VAL A 9 8.08 22.46 -18.27
N TRP A 10 8.02 21.13 -18.44
CA TRP A 10 6.84 20.40 -18.90
C TRP A 10 6.07 19.76 -17.75
N TYR A 11 6.77 19.24 -16.74
CA TYR A 11 6.18 18.60 -15.57
C TYR A 11 6.98 19.00 -14.31
N PRO A 12 6.38 19.25 -13.12
CA PRO A 12 4.96 19.19 -12.75
C PRO A 12 4.30 20.57 -12.52
N TYR A 13 3.02 20.67 -12.88
CA TYR A 13 2.13 21.80 -12.55
C TYR A 13 1.09 21.35 -11.52
N PHE A 14 0.77 22.23 -10.57
CA PHE A 14 -0.30 21.98 -9.59
C PHE A 14 -1.50 22.86 -9.84
N TYR A 15 -2.69 22.29 -9.65
CA TYR A 15 -3.91 23.09 -9.62
C TYR A 15 -3.91 23.95 -8.37
N VAL A 16 -4.05 25.26 -8.52
CA VAL A 16 -4.15 26.21 -7.40
C VAL A 16 -5.57 26.73 -7.24
N THR A 17 -5.92 27.08 -6.00
CA THR A 17 -7.19 27.75 -5.71
C THR A 17 -7.03 29.26 -5.91
N GLY A 18 -7.92 29.86 -6.71
CA GLY A 18 -7.88 31.29 -7.03
C GLY A 18 -7.04 31.62 -8.27
N VAL A 19 -6.84 32.90 -8.54
CA VAL A 19 -6.06 33.38 -9.70
C VAL A 19 -4.61 33.62 -9.27
N PRO A 20 -3.63 32.88 -9.81
CA PRO A 20 -2.23 33.10 -9.50
C PRO A 20 -1.75 34.44 -10.06
N LYS A 21 -1.24 35.33 -9.19
CA LYS A 21 -0.68 36.63 -9.58
C LYS A 21 0.85 36.59 -9.57
N GLY A 22 1.47 37.22 -10.56
CA GLY A 22 2.93 37.34 -10.66
C GLY A 22 3.62 35.98 -10.78
N ARG A 23 3.08 35.13 -11.67
CA ARG A 23 3.63 33.83 -12.06
C ARG A 23 3.83 33.86 -13.57
N SER A 24 5.03 33.56 -14.04
CA SER A 24 5.37 33.49 -15.47
C SER A 24 4.85 32.19 -16.10
N ARG A 25 4.81 31.11 -15.32
CA ARG A 25 4.40 29.78 -15.76
C ARG A 25 3.12 29.38 -15.05
N ALA A 26 2.04 30.06 -15.41
CA ALA A 26 0.69 29.72 -14.99
C ALA A 26 -0.28 29.83 -16.17
N PHE A 27 -1.19 28.88 -16.29
CA PHE A 27 -2.22 28.88 -17.33
C PHE A 27 -3.55 28.35 -16.79
N LYS A 28 -4.63 28.71 -17.49
CA LYS A 28 -5.99 28.34 -17.10
C LYS A 28 -6.43 27.09 -17.85
N ASP A 29 -6.74 26.03 -17.11
CA ASP A 29 -7.41 24.81 -17.58
C ASP A 29 -8.91 24.87 -17.22
N PRO A 30 -9.82 24.12 -17.89
CA PRO A 30 -11.24 24.09 -17.53
C PRO A 30 -11.53 23.77 -16.05
N LYS A 31 -10.66 23.01 -15.37
CA LYS A 31 -10.82 22.62 -13.95
C LYS A 31 -10.23 23.62 -12.96
N GLY A 32 -9.42 24.58 -13.42
CA GLY A 32 -8.78 25.59 -12.57
C GLY A 32 -7.47 26.14 -13.12
N TRP A 33 -6.76 26.91 -12.30
CA TRP A 33 -5.45 27.43 -12.66
C TRP A 33 -4.36 26.42 -12.35
N LEU A 34 -3.46 26.20 -13.30
CA LEU A 34 -2.25 25.40 -13.14
C LEU A 34 -1.07 26.34 -12.97
N VAL A 35 -0.21 26.04 -11.99
CA VAL A 35 1.02 26.79 -11.71
C VAL A 35 2.18 25.80 -11.68
N TYR A 36 3.27 26.16 -12.36
CA TYR A 36 4.49 25.35 -12.34
C TYR A 36 5.04 25.25 -10.91
N VAL A 37 5.48 24.07 -10.49
CA VAL A 37 5.81 23.77 -9.08
C VAL A 37 6.81 24.75 -8.48
N THR A 38 7.83 25.16 -9.22
CA THR A 38 8.88 26.06 -8.73
C THR A 38 8.40 27.49 -8.51
N GLU A 39 7.27 27.86 -9.10
CA GLU A 39 6.69 29.19 -8.94
C GLU A 39 5.69 29.25 -7.79
N LEU A 40 5.35 28.13 -7.14
CA LEU A 40 4.48 28.09 -5.96
C LEU A 40 5.03 28.98 -4.84
N LYS A 41 4.14 29.70 -4.14
CA LYS A 41 4.48 30.60 -3.04
C LYS A 41 3.82 30.13 -1.74
N LYS A 42 4.43 30.51 -0.61
CA LYS A 42 3.86 30.27 0.71
C LYS A 42 2.43 30.82 0.78
N GLY A 43 1.50 29.96 1.19
CA GLY A 43 0.07 30.30 1.27
C GLY A 43 -0.76 29.84 0.07
N ASP A 44 -0.13 29.37 -1.01
CA ASP A 44 -0.87 28.74 -2.12
C ASP A 44 -1.55 27.46 -1.64
N LYS A 45 -2.83 27.30 -1.99
CA LYS A 45 -3.58 26.06 -1.78
C LYS A 45 -3.60 25.25 -3.07
N VAL A 46 -2.84 24.16 -3.09
CA VAL A 46 -2.74 23.25 -4.23
C VAL A 46 -3.71 22.08 -4.09
N LYS A 47 -4.20 21.57 -5.23
CA LYS A 47 -4.92 20.29 -5.30
C LYS A 47 -3.94 19.22 -5.75
N VAL A 48 -3.86 18.15 -4.97
CA VAL A 48 -3.03 16.98 -5.26
C VAL A 48 -3.97 15.79 -5.45
N THR A 49 -3.71 14.99 -6.47
CA THR A 49 -4.34 13.68 -6.66
C THR A 49 -3.28 12.63 -6.38
N PRO A 50 -3.25 12.02 -5.18
CA PRO A 50 -2.26 11.02 -4.87
C PRO A 50 -2.35 9.83 -5.84
N SER A 51 -1.20 9.34 -6.27
CA SER A 51 -1.12 8.10 -7.03
C SER A 51 -1.52 6.94 -6.14
N ARG A 52 -2.29 6.01 -6.70
CA ARG A 52 -2.74 4.81 -5.99
C ARG A 52 -2.33 3.54 -6.71
N PHE A 53 -2.11 2.49 -5.95
CA PHE A 53 -1.78 1.15 -6.40
C PHE A 53 -2.87 0.17 -5.93
N ASP A 54 -3.24 -0.77 -6.79
CA ASP A 54 -4.19 -1.86 -6.50
C ASP A 54 -3.79 -3.06 -7.39
N PHE A 55 -4.02 -4.28 -6.89
CA PHE A 55 -3.74 -5.52 -7.60
C PHE A 55 -4.85 -6.55 -7.38
N GLU A 56 -4.94 -7.51 -8.30
CA GLU A 56 -5.87 -8.64 -8.21
C GLU A 56 -5.18 -9.90 -8.76
N PHE A 57 -5.18 -10.98 -7.97
CA PHE A 57 -4.65 -12.25 -8.43
C PHE A 57 -5.71 -12.98 -9.26
N LEU A 58 -5.40 -13.24 -10.53
CA LEU A 58 -6.34 -13.85 -11.47
C LEU A 58 -6.21 -15.38 -11.48
N ASP A 59 -6.68 -16.03 -10.40
CA ASP A 59 -6.75 -17.50 -10.29
C ASP A 59 -7.84 -18.11 -11.18
N THR A 60 -8.92 -17.36 -11.41
CA THR A 60 -10.09 -17.74 -12.20
C THR A 60 -10.55 -16.59 -13.10
N SER A 61 -11.32 -16.90 -14.14
CA SER A 61 -11.81 -15.90 -15.09
C SER A 61 -12.77 -14.88 -14.46
N SER A 62 -13.51 -15.26 -13.42
CA SER A 62 -14.46 -14.39 -12.73
C SER A 62 -13.80 -13.31 -11.88
N ARG A 63 -12.55 -13.51 -11.40
CA ARG A 63 -11.82 -12.51 -10.58
C ARG A 63 -11.67 -11.16 -11.26
N ARG A 64 -11.70 -11.11 -12.60
CA ARG A 64 -11.62 -9.87 -13.37
C ARG A 64 -12.74 -8.88 -13.01
N PHE A 65 -13.88 -9.36 -12.53
CA PHE A 65 -15.01 -8.54 -12.12
C PHE A 65 -14.94 -8.08 -10.66
N GLU A 66 -13.99 -8.60 -9.87
CA GLU A 66 -13.76 -8.16 -8.48
C GLU A 66 -13.04 -6.81 -8.39
N VAL A 67 -12.39 -6.39 -9.48
CA VAL A 67 -11.84 -5.04 -9.67
C VAL A 67 -12.98 -4.06 -9.95
N SER A 68 -13.82 -3.84 -8.95
CA SER A 68 -14.94 -2.90 -9.03
C SER A 68 -14.91 -1.94 -7.85
N TYR A 69 -15.13 -0.65 -8.14
CA TYR A 69 -15.01 0.41 -7.15
C TYR A 69 -16.34 1.11 -6.90
N GLU A 70 -16.55 1.46 -5.64
CA GLU A 70 -17.63 2.34 -5.20
C GLU A 70 -17.04 3.35 -4.21
N ASN A 71 -17.23 4.64 -4.49
CA ASN A 71 -16.67 5.75 -3.69
C ASN A 71 -15.14 5.63 -3.47
N GLY A 72 -14.42 5.14 -4.49
CA GLY A 72 -12.96 4.97 -4.44
C GLY A 72 -12.46 3.77 -3.64
N LYS A 73 -13.34 2.86 -3.22
CA LYS A 73 -12.98 1.61 -2.52
C LYS A 73 -13.44 0.40 -3.31
N ARG A 74 -12.73 -0.72 -3.16
CA ARG A 74 -13.18 -2.01 -3.72
C ARG A 74 -14.52 -2.41 -3.12
N ARG A 75 -15.39 -2.98 -3.95
CA ARG A 75 -16.61 -3.64 -3.46
C ARG A 75 -16.25 -4.88 -2.65
N GLY A 76 -16.91 -5.06 -1.52
CA GLY A 76 -16.70 -6.18 -0.60
C GLY A 76 -15.81 -5.83 0.61
N PRO A 77 -16.08 -6.42 1.79
CA PRO A 77 -15.45 -6.00 3.04
C PRO A 77 -13.93 -6.26 3.06
N PHE A 78 -13.49 -7.40 2.52
CA PHE A 78 -12.11 -7.89 2.64
C PHE A 78 -11.08 -7.17 1.77
N LYS A 79 -11.50 -6.59 0.63
CA LYS A 79 -10.59 -5.92 -0.31
C LYS A 79 -10.76 -4.40 -0.31
N SER A 80 -11.68 -3.88 0.52
CA SER A 80 -12.06 -2.46 0.53
C SER A 80 -10.88 -1.50 0.77
N THR A 81 -9.79 -1.99 1.35
CA THR A 81 -8.55 -1.27 1.65
C THR A 81 -7.48 -1.35 0.55
N ARG A 82 -7.65 -2.15 -0.50
CA ARG A 82 -6.60 -2.44 -1.49
C ARG A 82 -6.15 -1.28 -2.37
N SER A 83 -6.89 -0.19 -2.38
CA SER A 83 -6.47 1.02 -3.10
C SER A 83 -5.47 1.80 -2.23
N TYR A 84 -4.24 1.30 -2.18
CA TYR A 84 -3.13 1.87 -1.43
C TYR A 84 -2.59 3.12 -2.11
N LEU A 85 -1.95 4.01 -1.35
CA LEU A 85 -1.13 5.05 -1.95
C LEU A 85 0.10 4.40 -2.58
N LEU A 86 0.56 4.93 -3.72
CA LEU A 86 1.72 4.37 -4.41
C LEU A 86 2.98 4.43 -3.52
N GLU A 87 3.10 5.48 -2.71
CA GLU A 87 4.18 5.65 -1.72
C GLU A 87 4.18 4.57 -0.61
N GLU A 88 3.06 3.86 -0.40
CA GLU A 88 3.02 2.77 0.57
C GLU A 88 3.73 1.50 0.06
N LEU A 89 4.13 1.42 -1.21
CA LEU A 89 4.87 0.26 -1.72
C LEU A 89 6.20 0.04 -0.98
N ASP A 90 6.85 1.10 -0.53
CA ASP A 90 8.07 0.98 0.27
C ASP A 90 7.78 0.29 1.63
N ASP A 91 6.62 0.57 2.24
CA ASP A 91 6.17 -0.13 3.45
C ASP A 91 5.87 -1.62 3.17
N PHE A 92 5.39 -1.95 1.97
CA PHE A 92 5.12 -3.35 1.60
C PHE A 92 6.42 -4.14 1.60
N GLU A 93 7.45 -3.61 0.95
CA GLU A 93 8.77 -4.23 0.88
C GLU A 93 9.43 -4.35 2.27
N GLU A 94 9.31 -3.30 3.11
CA GLU A 94 9.83 -3.32 4.49
C GLU A 94 9.18 -4.45 5.31
N LEU A 95 7.84 -4.49 5.33
CA LEU A 95 7.07 -5.47 6.11
C LEU A 95 7.24 -6.89 5.57
N TRP A 96 7.27 -7.05 4.25
CA TRP A 96 7.58 -8.34 3.63
C TRP A 96 8.99 -8.82 4.01
N GLY A 97 9.97 -7.92 3.99
CA GLY A 97 11.34 -8.20 4.41
C GLY A 97 11.42 -8.73 5.85
N VAL A 98 10.63 -8.16 6.77
CA VAL A 98 10.52 -8.63 8.16
C VAL A 98 9.95 -10.05 8.21
N LEU A 99 8.82 -10.30 7.53
CA LEU A 99 8.19 -11.62 7.50
C LEU A 99 9.09 -12.69 6.89
N TRP A 100 9.64 -12.41 5.70
CA TRP A 100 10.42 -13.36 4.92
C TRP A 100 11.71 -13.80 5.62
N LYS A 101 12.41 -12.84 6.26
CA LYS A 101 13.63 -13.13 7.03
C LYS A 101 13.30 -13.78 8.37
N GLY A 102 12.19 -13.37 8.98
CA GLY A 102 11.81 -13.75 10.34
C GLY A 102 11.13 -15.11 10.47
N LEU A 103 10.35 -15.54 9.47
CA LEU A 103 9.50 -16.74 9.56
C LEU A 103 9.73 -17.69 8.39
N ALA A 104 9.33 -18.95 8.55
CA ALA A 104 9.23 -19.90 7.45
C ALA A 104 7.95 -19.63 6.63
N ARG A 105 7.96 -19.99 5.33
CA ARG A 105 6.81 -19.78 4.43
C ARG A 105 5.50 -20.37 4.96
N SER A 106 5.54 -21.56 5.57
CA SER A 106 4.36 -22.19 6.19
C SER A 106 3.89 -21.42 7.42
N GLN A 107 4.80 -20.88 8.22
CA GLN A 107 4.46 -20.06 9.39
C GLN A 107 3.82 -18.74 8.99
N ILE A 108 4.32 -18.07 7.94
CA ILE A 108 3.70 -16.86 7.39
C ILE A 108 2.24 -17.15 6.99
N LYS A 109 2.02 -18.25 6.24
CA LYS A 109 0.66 -18.66 5.85
C LYS A 109 -0.24 -18.92 7.06
N ASN A 110 0.25 -19.68 8.04
CA ASN A 110 -0.52 -20.00 9.24
C ASN A 110 -0.89 -18.74 10.05
N VAL A 111 0.02 -17.77 10.17
CA VAL A 111 -0.23 -16.49 10.85
C VAL A 111 -1.34 -15.72 10.14
N ILE A 112 -1.25 -15.57 8.81
CA ILE A 112 -2.26 -14.85 8.03
C ILE A 112 -3.61 -15.56 8.08
N GLU A 113 -3.63 -16.88 7.89
CA GLU A 113 -4.85 -17.68 7.95
C GLU A 113 -5.54 -17.53 9.32
N LEU A 114 -4.78 -17.65 10.41
CA LEU A 114 -5.32 -17.53 11.77
C LEU A 114 -5.93 -16.14 12.03
N ILE A 115 -5.28 -15.07 11.58
CA ILE A 115 -5.78 -13.69 11.73
C ILE A 115 -7.04 -13.48 10.91
N GLU A 116 -7.03 -13.90 9.64
CA GLU A 116 -8.12 -13.63 8.71
C GLU A 116 -9.35 -14.51 8.99
N THR A 117 -9.16 -15.77 9.43
CA THR A 117 -10.27 -16.60 9.92
C THR A 117 -10.96 -15.94 11.11
N LYS A 118 -10.22 -15.42 12.10
CA LYS A 118 -10.84 -14.70 13.22
C LYS A 118 -11.47 -13.37 12.83
N ARG A 119 -10.91 -12.66 11.85
CA ARG A 119 -11.54 -11.45 11.30
C ARG A 119 -12.89 -11.78 10.66
N GLU A 120 -12.97 -12.87 9.90
CA GLU A 120 -14.19 -13.33 9.26
C GLU A 120 -15.24 -13.79 10.28
N GLU A 121 -14.81 -14.53 11.31
CA GLU A 121 -15.70 -14.99 12.37
C GLU A 121 -16.24 -13.85 13.25
N TRP A 122 -15.39 -12.88 13.61
CA TRP A 122 -15.72 -11.87 14.62
C TRP A 122 -16.25 -10.57 14.03
N LEU A 123 -16.01 -10.31 12.74
CA LEU A 123 -16.36 -9.07 12.05
C LEU A 123 -16.04 -7.81 12.88
N PRO A 124 -14.78 -7.66 13.35
CA PRO A 124 -14.43 -6.65 14.33
C PRO A 124 -14.66 -5.23 13.78
N GLU A 125 -15.29 -4.38 14.59
CA GLU A 125 -15.37 -2.95 14.30
C GLU A 125 -13.97 -2.29 14.32
N LYS A 126 -13.87 -1.13 13.66
CA LYS A 126 -12.61 -0.37 13.63
C LYS A 126 -12.20 0.01 15.06
N GLY A 127 -11.00 -0.39 15.46
CA GLY A 127 -10.47 -0.10 16.80
C GLY A 127 -10.89 -1.12 17.86
N ASN A 128 -11.41 -2.29 17.47
CA ASN A 128 -11.72 -3.37 18.42
C ASN A 128 -10.46 -3.85 19.16
N GLU A 129 -10.37 -3.56 20.45
CA GLU A 129 -9.22 -3.90 21.30
C GLU A 129 -9.00 -5.41 21.44
N VAL A 130 -10.07 -6.21 21.42
CA VAL A 130 -9.98 -7.67 21.55
C VAL A 130 -9.30 -8.26 20.32
N PHE A 131 -9.69 -7.81 19.13
CA PHE A 131 -9.05 -8.23 17.89
C PHE A 131 -7.61 -7.73 17.79
N GLN A 132 -7.33 -6.50 18.23
CA GLN A 132 -5.95 -5.98 18.30
C GLN A 132 -5.06 -6.82 19.22
N LYS A 133 -5.54 -7.16 20.42
CA LYS A 133 -4.82 -8.06 21.35
C LYS A 133 -4.62 -9.44 20.76
N PHE A 134 -5.64 -9.99 20.10
CA PHE A 134 -5.51 -11.26 19.40
C PHE A 134 -4.41 -11.22 18.33
N VAL A 135 -4.39 -10.18 17.49
CA VAL A 135 -3.34 -10.00 16.47
C VAL A 135 -1.95 -9.86 17.12
N HIS A 136 -1.85 -9.06 18.19
CA HIS A 136 -0.63 -8.93 18.98
C HIS A 136 -0.13 -10.29 19.48
N ASP A 137 -1.00 -11.07 20.14
CA ASP A 137 -0.67 -12.39 20.67
C ASP A 137 -0.24 -13.37 19.57
N VAL A 138 -0.91 -13.37 18.40
CA VAL A 138 -0.55 -14.23 17.27
C VAL A 138 0.85 -13.90 16.75
N LEU A 139 1.17 -12.61 16.58
CA LEU A 139 2.47 -12.19 16.06
C LEU A 139 3.59 -12.35 17.09
N HIS A 140 3.34 -12.07 18.38
CA HIS A 140 4.31 -12.24 19.47
C HIS A 140 4.66 -13.72 19.72
N ASN A 141 3.68 -14.62 19.57
CA ASN A 141 3.89 -16.06 19.74
C ASN A 141 4.35 -16.77 18.46
N ALA A 142 4.52 -16.05 17.35
CA ALA A 142 5.09 -16.62 16.15
C ALA A 142 6.56 -17.02 16.40
N ASN A 143 6.98 -18.15 15.85
CA ASN A 143 8.30 -18.70 16.09
C ASN A 143 9.35 -18.04 15.16
N TRP A 144 9.72 -16.80 15.51
CA TRP A 144 10.69 -15.96 14.82
C TRP A 144 12.12 -16.52 14.89
N LYS A 145 12.81 -16.63 13.75
CA LYS A 145 14.13 -17.25 13.63
C LYS A 145 15.24 -16.48 14.37
N ASN A 146 15.20 -15.15 14.35
CA ASN A 146 16.27 -14.28 14.84
C ASN A 146 15.83 -13.46 16.05
N GLY A 147 14.87 -13.99 16.83
CA GLY A 147 14.17 -13.21 17.85
C GLY A 147 13.07 -12.33 17.25
N MET A 148 12.25 -11.76 18.13
CA MET A 148 11.11 -10.94 17.73
C MET A 148 11.59 -9.60 17.16
N PRO A 149 11.11 -9.20 15.97
CA PRO A 149 11.43 -7.90 15.39
C PRO A 149 10.69 -6.75 16.11
N GLU A 150 10.87 -5.52 15.64
CA GLU A 150 9.94 -4.43 15.96
C GLU A 150 8.60 -4.70 15.26
N ILE A 151 7.52 -4.88 16.04
CA ILE A 151 6.25 -5.42 15.54
C ILE A 151 5.18 -4.36 15.32
N ASP A 152 5.33 -3.14 15.86
CA ASP A 152 4.29 -2.09 15.83
C ASP A 152 3.70 -1.83 14.43
N LYS A 153 4.57 -1.74 13.40
CA LYS A 153 4.10 -1.56 12.01
C LYS A 153 3.41 -2.83 11.49
N LEU A 154 3.93 -4.00 11.84
CA LEU A 154 3.39 -5.30 11.44
C LEU A 154 2.01 -5.55 12.05
N GLU A 155 1.82 -5.20 13.31
CA GLU A 155 0.53 -5.24 14.01
C GLU A 155 -0.49 -4.33 13.35
N LYS A 156 -0.14 -3.07 13.07
CA LYS A 156 -1.04 -2.13 12.39
C LYS A 156 -1.42 -2.65 11.00
N ALA A 157 -0.47 -3.22 10.26
CA ALA A 157 -0.73 -3.83 8.98
C ALA A 157 -1.64 -5.08 9.10
N ALA A 158 -1.42 -5.91 10.11
CA ALA A 158 -2.24 -7.09 10.37
C ALA A 158 -3.66 -6.71 10.79
N VAL A 159 -3.83 -5.77 11.72
CA VAL A 159 -5.15 -5.30 12.18
C VAL A 159 -5.94 -4.69 11.03
N SER A 160 -5.30 -3.95 10.12
CA SER A 160 -5.96 -3.31 8.97
C SER A 160 -6.26 -4.24 7.80
N GLY A 161 -5.70 -5.46 7.78
CA GLY A 161 -5.77 -6.38 6.63
C GLY A 161 -4.69 -6.15 5.58
N LYS A 162 -3.91 -5.06 5.67
CA LYS A 162 -2.76 -4.76 4.79
C LYS A 162 -1.74 -5.89 4.77
N LEU A 163 -1.53 -6.57 5.90
CA LEU A 163 -0.55 -7.66 5.98
C LEU A 163 -0.95 -8.88 5.12
N ARG A 164 -2.24 -9.20 5.03
CA ARG A 164 -2.74 -10.26 4.14
C ARG A 164 -2.45 -9.91 2.68
N ASP A 165 -2.72 -8.67 2.30
CA ASP A 165 -2.52 -8.18 0.93
C ASP A 165 -1.02 -8.18 0.56
N ILE A 166 -0.13 -7.77 1.47
CA ILE A 166 1.33 -7.89 1.30
C ILE A 166 1.71 -9.36 1.06
N VAL A 167 1.21 -10.28 1.88
CA VAL A 167 1.55 -11.71 1.74
C VAL A 167 1.04 -12.29 0.42
N GLU A 168 -0.18 -11.97 -0.02
CA GLU A 168 -0.71 -12.39 -1.32
C GLU A 168 0.15 -11.86 -2.48
N LEU A 169 0.50 -10.56 -2.45
CA LEU A 169 1.33 -9.94 -3.47
C LEU A 169 2.68 -10.66 -3.63
N HIS A 170 3.41 -10.85 -2.54
CA HIS A 170 4.75 -11.44 -2.62
C HIS A 170 4.75 -12.96 -2.82
N MET A 171 3.83 -13.68 -2.18
CA MET A 171 3.85 -15.14 -2.20
C MET A 171 3.14 -15.76 -3.40
N ASP A 172 2.09 -15.11 -3.90
CA ASP A 172 1.21 -15.69 -4.93
C ASP A 172 1.40 -14.99 -6.28
N ILE A 173 1.57 -13.66 -6.30
CA ILE A 173 1.77 -12.88 -7.53
C ILE A 173 3.25 -12.83 -7.94
N LEU A 174 4.10 -12.21 -7.11
CA LEU A 174 5.52 -12.01 -7.42
C LEU A 174 6.34 -13.30 -7.28
N LYS A 175 5.92 -14.19 -6.36
CA LYS A 175 6.55 -15.48 -6.09
C LYS A 175 8.01 -15.35 -5.64
N ASP A 176 8.32 -14.36 -4.82
CA ASP A 176 9.69 -14.04 -4.40
C ASP A 176 10.42 -15.22 -3.74
N GLY A 177 9.70 -16.08 -3.00
CA GLY A 177 10.29 -17.29 -2.41
C GLY A 177 10.67 -18.39 -3.42
N ILE A 178 10.22 -18.28 -4.67
CA ILE A 178 10.57 -19.17 -5.80
C ILE A 178 11.64 -18.50 -6.67
N ASN A 179 11.53 -17.20 -6.92
CA ASN A 179 12.45 -16.46 -7.79
C ASN A 179 13.82 -16.24 -7.13
N ASN A 180 13.88 -15.87 -5.84
CA ASN A 180 15.14 -15.74 -5.10
C ASN A 180 15.89 -17.08 -4.93
N LYS A 181 15.17 -18.22 -5.03
CA LYS A 181 15.79 -19.55 -5.04
C LYS A 181 16.42 -19.91 -6.38
N LYS A 182 16.04 -19.24 -7.48
CA LYS A 182 16.62 -19.50 -8.81
C LYS A 182 17.90 -18.68 -9.04
N GLU A 183 17.99 -17.48 -8.49
CA GLU A 183 19.17 -16.61 -8.62
C GLU A 183 20.36 -17.06 -7.76
N GLY A 184 20.16 -17.91 -6.75
CA GLY A 184 21.24 -18.51 -5.94
C GLY A 184 21.90 -19.76 -6.52
N PHE A 185 21.63 -20.08 -7.80
CA PHE A 185 22.21 -21.23 -8.52
C PHE A 185 22.99 -20.82 -9.80
N GLU A 186 23.38 -19.55 -9.92
CA GLU A 186 24.38 -19.10 -10.90
C GLU A 186 25.75 -18.88 -10.26
#